data_AF-A0A0T5ZVW3-F1
#
_entry.id   AF-A0A0T5ZVW3-F1
#
_cell.length_a   1.000
_cell.length_b   1.000
_cell.length_c   1.000
_cell.angle_alpha   90.00
_cell.angle_beta   90.00
_cell.angle_gamma   90.00
#
_symmetry.space_group_name_H-M   'P 1'
#
loop_
_entity.id
_entity.type
_entity.pdbx_description
1 polymer ?
#
loop_
_entity_poly.entity_id
_entity_poly.type
_entity_poly.pdbx_seq_one_letter_code
_entity_poly.pdbx_strand_id
1 'polypeptide(L)'
;MFVLGNLVEALATVLHYLLNIYMWIVIIRAIISWVSPDPYNPIVRFLYRATEPVLGYARRIVPSLGGIDLSPILVLVLIVFLDQFLVGTITELAFKLKTGTP
;
A
#
# COMPACT_ATOMS: atom_id res chain seq x y z
N MET A 1 22.20 19.96 1.79
CA MET A 1 21.67 21.03 0.92
C MET A 1 20.17 21.12 1.14
N PHE A 2 19.68 22.25 1.67
CA PHE A 2 18.27 22.44 2.03
C PHE A 2 17.29 22.07 0.90
N VAL A 3 17.60 22.47 -0.35
CA VAL A 3 16.77 22.18 -1.53
C VAL A 3 16.62 20.67 -1.79
N LEU A 4 17.72 19.92 -1.75
CA LEU A 4 17.68 18.46 -1.96
C LEU A 4 16.87 17.76 -0.86
N GLY A 5 17.03 18.19 0.39
CA GLY A 5 16.26 17.64 1.50
C GLY A 5 14.75 17.86 1.35
N ASN A 6 14.31 19.04 0.92
CA ASN A 6 12.88 19.28 0.64
C ASN A 6 12.35 18.44 -0.52
N LEU A 7 13.15 18.24 -1.57
CA LEU A 7 12.76 17.39 -2.70
C LEU A 7 12.57 15.93 -2.25
N VAL A 8 13.51 15.39 -1.47
CA VAL A 8 13.44 14.01 -0.97
C VAL A 8 12.25 13.83 -0.01
N GLU A 9 11.98 14.80 0.86
CA GLU A 9 10.81 14.77 1.74
C GLU A 9 9.50 14.77 0.94
N ALA A 10 9.38 15.64 -0.08
CA ALA A 10 8.19 15.68 -0.92
C ALA A 10 7.93 14.34 -1.62
N LEU A 11 9.00 13.65 -2.08
CA LEU A 11 8.88 12.31 -2.66
C LEU A 11 8.42 11.27 -1.61
N ALA A 12 8.94 11.35 -0.39
CA ALA A 12 8.49 10.49 0.72
C ALA A 12 7.00 10.71 1.01
N THR A 13 6.55 11.96 1.07
CA THR A 13 5.15 12.32 1.30
C THR A 13 4.23 11.81 0.19
N VAL A 14 4.63 11.95 -1.08
CA VAL A 14 3.85 11.40 -2.20
C VAL A 14 3.75 9.88 -2.08
N LEU A 15 4.86 9.20 -1.78
CA LEU A 15 4.88 7.75 -1.59
C LEU A 15 3.95 7.31 -0.44
N HIS A 16 3.98 8.01 0.70
CA HIS A 16 3.08 7.78 1.83
C HIS A 16 1.61 7.81 1.42
N TYR A 17 1.19 8.85 0.68
CA TYR A 17 -0.19 8.96 0.22
C TYR A 17 -0.55 7.88 -0.78
N LEU A 18 0.35 7.51 -1.70
CA LEU A 18 0.10 6.41 -2.64
C LEU A 18 -0.10 5.07 -1.91
N LEU A 19 0.74 4.78 -0.92
CA LEU A 19 0.60 3.58 -0.07
C LEU A 19 -0.73 3.59 0.69
N ASN A 20 -1.09 4.72 1.30
CA ASN A 20 -2.36 4.85 2.04
C ASN A 20 -3.60 4.73 1.13
N ILE A 21 -3.58 5.35 -0.05
CA ILE A 21 -4.66 5.20 -1.03
C ILE A 21 -4.80 3.74 -1.44
N TYR A 22 -3.68 3.08 -1.75
CA TYR A 22 -3.71 1.67 -2.14
C TYR A 22 -4.14 0.76 -0.99
N MET A 23 -3.76 1.06 0.26
CA MET A 23 -4.26 0.39 1.46
C MET A 23 -5.78 0.42 1.52
N TRP A 24 -6.39 1.59 1.34
CA TRP A 24 -7.85 1.72 1.31
C TRP A 24 -8.49 0.95 0.17
N ILE A 25 -7.89 0.96 -1.02
CA ILE A 25 -8.34 0.14 -2.16
C ILE A 25 -8.35 -1.35 -1.79
N VAL A 26 -7.31 -1.86 -1.12
CA VAL A 26 -7.22 -3.26 -0.68
C VAL A 26 -8.25 -3.57 0.42
N ILE A 27 -8.45 -2.67 1.38
CA ILE A 27 -9.49 -2.82 2.42
C ILE A 27 -10.88 -2.93 1.77
N ILE A 28 -11.22 -2.00 0.87
CA ILE A 28 -12.51 -1.99 0.19
C ILE A 28 -12.67 -3.26 -0.65
N ARG A 29 -11.61 -3.70 -1.34
CA ARG A 29 -11.60 -4.96 -2.11
C ARG A 29 -11.89 -6.18 -1.22
N ALA A 30 -11.31 -6.24 -0.03
CA ALA A 30 -11.52 -7.33 0.93
C ALA A 30 -12.98 -7.35 1.42
N ILE A 31 -13.54 -6.19 1.79
CA ILE A 31 -14.95 -6.06 2.18
C ILE A 31 -15.87 -6.51 1.04
N ILE A 32 -15.59 -6.07 -0.19
CA ILE A 32 -16.37 -6.46 -1.38
C ILE A 32 -16.32 -7.97 -1.63
N SER A 33 -15.22 -8.65 -1.29
CA SER A 33 -15.14 -10.10 -1.43
C SER A 33 -16.07 -10.86 -0.46
N TRP A 34 -16.42 -10.27 0.68
CA TRP A 34 -17.32 -10.89 1.66
C TRP A 34 -18.80 -10.66 1.33
N VAL A 35 -19.15 -9.49 0.81
CA VAL A 35 -20.55 -9.15 0.52
C VAL A 35 -20.99 -9.53 -0.89
N SER A 36 -20.06 -9.92 -1.77
CA SER A 36 -20.33 -10.43 -3.13
C SER A 36 -21.32 -9.56 -3.96
N PRO A 37 -20.99 -8.28 -4.22
CA PRO A 37 -21.85 -7.37 -4.99
C PRO A 37 -21.85 -7.72 -6.49
N ASP A 38 -22.72 -7.05 -7.25
CA ASP A 38 -22.84 -7.25 -8.71
C ASP A 38 -21.47 -7.13 -9.42
N PRO A 39 -20.97 -8.20 -10.07
CA PRO A 39 -19.67 -8.20 -10.76
C PRO A 39 -19.64 -7.29 -12.00
N TYR A 40 -20.80 -6.86 -12.52
CA TYR A 40 -20.88 -5.91 -13.63
C TYR A 40 -20.79 -4.45 -13.18
N ASN A 41 -20.71 -4.18 -11.87
CA ASN A 41 -20.49 -2.83 -11.38
C ASN A 41 -19.06 -2.35 -11.78
N PRO A 42 -18.92 -1.18 -12.44
CA PRO A 42 -17.62 -0.64 -12.83
C PRO A 42 -16.63 -0.48 -11.67
N ILE A 43 -17.10 -0.11 -10.48
CA ILE A 43 -16.28 0.06 -9.27
C ILE A 43 -15.72 -1.29 -8.82
N VAL A 44 -16.56 -2.33 -8.80
CA VAL A 44 -16.13 -3.70 -8.46
C VAL A 44 -15.06 -4.15 -9.44
N ARG A 45 -15.28 -4.02 -10.76
CA ARG A 45 -14.26 -4.37 -11.76
C ARG A 45 -12.97 -3.60 -11.60
N PHE A 46 -13.04 -2.30 -11.29
CA PHE A 46 -11.86 -1.48 -11.03
C PHE A 46 -11.06 -2.04 -9.84
N LEU A 47 -11.72 -2.30 -8.72
CA LEU A 47 -11.06 -2.82 -7.52
C LEU A 47 -10.40 -4.17 -7.78
N TYR A 48 -11.08 -5.08 -8.47
CA TYR A 48 -10.48 -6.36 -8.88
C TYR A 48 -9.24 -6.12 -9.75
N ARG A 49 -9.34 -5.32 -10.81
CA ARG A 49 -8.20 -5.06 -11.71
C ARG A 49 -7.02 -4.38 -11.00
N ALA A 50 -7.30 -3.44 -10.10
CA ALA A 50 -6.28 -2.70 -9.37
C ALA A 50 -5.54 -3.56 -8.34
N THR A 51 -6.23 -4.54 -7.73
CA THR A 51 -5.68 -5.32 -6.60
C THR A 51 -5.21 -6.72 -6.99
N GLU A 52 -5.79 -7.32 -8.04
CA GLU A 52 -5.55 -8.72 -8.42
C GLU A 52 -4.07 -9.03 -8.71
N PRO A 53 -3.28 -8.17 -9.38
CA PRO A 53 -1.86 -8.46 -9.56
C PRO A 53 -1.14 -8.72 -8.23
N VAL A 54 -1.39 -7.89 -7.20
CA VAL A 54 -0.72 -8.01 -5.90
C VAL A 54 -1.35 -9.12 -5.05
N LEU A 55 -2.68 -9.16 -4.94
CA LEU A 55 -3.39 -10.18 -4.16
C LEU A 55 -3.19 -11.59 -4.73
N GLY A 56 -3.14 -11.72 -6.07
CA GLY A 56 -2.87 -12.98 -6.75
C GLY A 56 -1.48 -13.53 -6.44
N TYR A 57 -0.46 -12.68 -6.33
CA TYR A 57 0.86 -13.10 -5.85
C TYR A 57 0.83 -13.46 -4.35
N ALA A 58 0.16 -12.66 -3.53
CA ALA A 58 0.05 -12.92 -2.09
C ALA A 58 -0.68 -14.24 -1.79
N ARG A 59 -1.69 -14.64 -2.58
CA ARG A 59 -2.36 -15.95 -2.48
C ARG A 59 -1.45 -17.15 -2.72
N ARG A 60 -0.34 -16.96 -3.44
CA ARG A 60 0.67 -18.02 -3.62
C ARG A 60 1.55 -18.21 -2.39
N ILE A 61 1.62 -17.20 -1.53
CA ILE A 61 2.43 -17.20 -0.30
C ILE A 61 1.58 -17.66 0.88
N VAL A 62 0.37 -17.09 1.01
CA VAL A 62 -0.56 -17.42 2.09
C VAL A 62 -1.77 -18.15 1.51
N PRO A 63 -1.94 -19.45 1.83
CA PRO A 63 -3.09 -20.21 1.36
C PRO A 63 -4.38 -19.70 2.00
N SER A 64 -5.50 -19.89 1.30
CA SER A 64 -6.83 -19.61 1.86
C SER A 64 -7.13 -20.55 3.02
N LEU A 65 -7.58 -20.00 4.16
CA LEU A 65 -8.02 -20.79 5.32
C LEU A 65 -9.54 -20.88 5.32
N GLY A 66 -10.08 -22.09 5.23
CA GLY A 66 -11.53 -22.33 5.30
C GLY A 66 -12.35 -21.61 4.22
N GLY A 67 -11.77 -21.39 3.04
CA GLY A 67 -12.42 -20.67 1.93
C GLY A 67 -12.34 -19.14 2.03
N ILE A 68 -11.72 -18.58 3.08
CA ILE A 68 -11.49 -17.15 3.23
C ILE A 68 -10.12 -16.79 2.64
N ASP A 69 -10.10 -15.79 1.77
CA ASP A 69 -8.87 -15.23 1.21
C ASP A 69 -8.17 -14.33 2.24
N LEU A 70 -7.03 -14.78 2.77
CA LEU A 70 -6.21 -14.03 3.72
C LEU A 70 -5.15 -13.16 3.02
N SER A 71 -5.04 -13.22 1.70
CA SER A 71 -4.08 -12.40 0.95
C SER A 71 -4.23 -10.90 1.17
N PRO A 72 -5.44 -10.31 1.39
CA PRO A 72 -5.55 -8.90 1.72
C PRO A 72 -4.83 -8.54 3.01
N ILE A 73 -4.89 -9.40 4.03
CA ILE A 73 -4.22 -9.16 5.32
C ILE A 73 -2.71 -9.08 5.13
N LEU A 74 -2.13 -10.03 4.39
CA LEU A 74 -0.70 -10.02 4.07
C LEU A 74 -0.30 -8.73 3.35
N VAL A 75 -1.09 -8.31 2.36
CA VAL A 75 -0.82 -7.08 1.60
C VAL A 75 -0.94 -5.84 2.48
N LEU A 76 -1.93 -5.77 3.38
CA LEU A 76 -2.08 -4.66 4.32
C LEU A 76 -0.89 -4.56 5.28
N VAL A 77 -0.44 -5.68 5.83
CA VAL A 77 0.76 -5.73 6.68
C VAL A 77 1.98 -5.26 5.91
N LEU A 78 2.15 -5.69 4.66
CA LEU A 78 3.26 -5.25 3.81
C LEU A 78 3.19 -3.74 3.52
N ILE A 79 2.01 -3.19 3.24
CA ILE A 79 1.85 -1.75 2.99
C ILE A 79 2.22 -0.95 4.25
N VAL A 80 1.72 -1.34 5.43
CA VAL A 80 2.07 -0.69 6.70
C VAL A 80 3.57 -0.78 6.97
N PHE A 81 4.17 -1.95 6.72
CA PHE A 81 5.61 -2.13 6.86
C PHE A 81 6.38 -1.20 5.91
N LEU A 82 6.02 -1.12 4.63
CA LEU A 82 6.66 -0.24 3.67
C LEU A 82 6.49 1.23 4.05
N ASP A 83 5.33 1.63 4.53
CA ASP A 83 5.10 2.99 4.98
C ASP A 83 6.00 3.34 6.18
N GLN A 84 5.98 2.52 7.22
CA GLN A 84 6.79 2.79 8.42
C GLN A 84 8.30 2.70 8.14
N PHE A 85 8.73 1.68 7.40
CA PHE A 85 10.15 1.44 7.15
C PHE A 85 10.69 2.28 6.01
N LEU A 86 10.13 2.15 4.79
CA LEU A 86 10.68 2.79 3.59
C LEU A 86 10.43 4.30 3.61
N VAL A 87 9.19 4.74 3.83
CA VAL A 87 8.88 6.19 3.88
C VAL A 87 9.56 6.83 5.08
N GLY A 88 9.54 6.16 6.25
CA GLY A 88 10.26 6.62 7.45
C GLY A 88 11.75 6.84 7.16
N THR A 89 12.41 5.88 6.53
CA THR A 89 13.84 5.98 6.17
C THR A 89 14.12 7.14 5.20
N ILE A 90 13.30 7.31 4.17
CA ILE A 90 13.46 8.41 3.18
C ILE A 90 13.23 9.77 3.87
N THR A 91 12.27 9.85 4.79
CA THR A 91 11.98 11.07 5.56
C THR A 91 13.12 11.44 6.49
N GLU A 92 13.71 10.46 7.19
CA GLU A 92 14.89 10.69 8.04
C GLU A 92 16.10 11.14 7.20
N LEU A 93 16.31 10.52 6.04
CA LEU A 93 17.33 10.95 5.09
C LEU A 93 17.11 12.39 4.64
N ALA A 94 15.86 12.76 4.30
CA ALA A 94 15.50 14.12 3.94
C ALA A 94 15.83 15.12 5.06
N PHE A 95 15.51 14.77 6.31
CA PHE A 95 15.83 15.59 7.47
C PHE A 95 17.34 15.82 7.62
N LYS A 96 18.16 14.76 7.56
CA LYS A 96 19.63 14.86 7.62
C LYS A 96 20.20 15.75 6.51
N LEU A 97 19.66 15.64 5.29
CA LEU A 97 20.07 16.48 4.15
C LEU A 97 19.73 17.97 4.32
N LYS A 98 18.67 18.29 5.07
CA LYS A 98 18.28 19.67 5.40
C LYS A 98 19.18 20.27 6.48
N THR A 99 19.44 19.53 7.55
CA THR A 99 20.15 20.02 8.74
C THR A 99 21.66 19.94 8.62
N GLY A 100 22.20 19.15 7.68
CA GLY A 100 23.65 19.00 7.50
C GLY A 100 24.33 18.33 8.70
N THR A 101 23.56 17.68 9.57
CA THR A 101 24.09 16.88 10.66
C THR A 101 24.72 15.61 10.08
N PRO A 102 25.96 15.25 10.49
CA PRO A 102 26.63 14.04 10.02
C PRO A 102 25.84 12.76 10.32
#